data_AF-B6BLA7-F1
#
_entry.id   AF-B6BLA7-F1
#
_cell.length_a   1.000
_cell.length_b   1.000
_cell.length_c   1.000
_cell.angle_alpha   90.00
_cell.angle_beta   90.00
_cell.angle_gamma   90.00
#
_symmetry.space_group_name_H-M   'P 1'
#
loop_
_entity.id
_entity.type
_entity.pdbx_description
1 polymer ?
#
loop_
_entity_poly.entity_id
_entity_poly.type
_entity_poly.pdbx_seq_one_letter_code
_entity_poly.pdbx_strand_id
1 'polypeptide(L)'
;MPIIRNTKIQNIKNEINKSKVFSINDFKFEFPDDGNVLASIHFRALPNYSFNIEENTVSNGIYDFANTLANKEYEKVLQTIEKPGKDKNIEINNHENIDECIETIYSWLIYLDEDLKNNIEFDIDDIADIEDFEIKLNEKFTNDTEKFTESEKVELTNRLEELQKRIEKLEESSSSKKSIEILEQSKNELQTYPKKSWWLKFYNRTRSVKNVLELSNELQNQFMTLLENFK
;
A
#
# COMPACT_ATOMS: atom_id res chain seq x y z
N MET A 1 18.23 -13.70 11.22
CA MET A 1 18.44 -13.40 9.77
C MET A 1 17.22 -13.91 9.03
N PRO A 2 16.60 -13.14 8.12
CA PRO A 2 15.34 -13.55 7.50
C PRO A 2 15.42 -14.95 6.87
N ILE A 3 14.34 -15.73 6.99
CA ILE A 3 14.25 -17.06 6.35
C ILE A 3 14.36 -16.92 4.83
N ILE A 4 13.67 -15.91 4.31
CA ILE A 4 13.64 -15.60 2.88
C ILE A 4 14.96 -14.97 2.43
N ARG A 5 15.47 -15.39 1.26
CA ARG A 5 16.71 -14.85 0.69
C ARG A 5 16.56 -13.36 0.39
N ASN A 6 17.62 -12.58 0.65
CA ASN A 6 17.67 -11.15 0.33
C ASN A 6 17.32 -10.82 -1.13
N THR A 7 17.65 -11.70 -2.08
CA THR A 7 17.26 -11.53 -3.50
C THR A 7 15.75 -11.55 -3.68
N LYS A 8 15.03 -12.42 -2.96
CA LYS A 8 13.57 -12.49 -2.99
C LYS A 8 12.91 -11.31 -2.27
N ILE A 9 13.52 -10.82 -1.17
CA ILE A 9 13.11 -9.57 -0.52
C ILE A 9 13.13 -8.40 -1.51
N GLN A 10 14.19 -8.29 -2.33
CA GLN A 10 14.27 -7.25 -3.35
C GLN A 10 13.22 -7.45 -4.45
N ASN A 11 12.96 -8.69 -4.87
CA ASN A 11 11.92 -8.99 -5.84
C ASN A 11 10.53 -8.55 -5.33
N ILE A 12 10.18 -8.84 -4.07
CA ILE A 12 8.93 -8.38 -3.43
C ILE A 12 8.81 -6.85 -3.51
N LYS A 13 9.86 -6.12 -3.12
CA LYS A 13 9.86 -4.65 -3.20
C LYS A 13 9.78 -4.13 -4.63
N ASN A 14 10.39 -4.83 -5.58
CA ASN A 14 10.35 -4.49 -6.99
C ASN A 14 8.95 -4.68 -7.58
N GLU A 15 8.21 -5.73 -7.22
CA GLU A 15 6.83 -5.91 -7.67
C GLU A 15 5.93 -4.76 -7.23
N ILE A 16 6.08 -4.29 -5.99
CA ILE A 16 5.33 -3.12 -5.51
C ILE A 16 5.72 -1.86 -6.29
N ASN A 17 7.01 -1.67 -6.58
CA ASN A 17 7.47 -0.54 -7.39
C ASN A 17 6.99 -0.55 -8.85
N LYS A 18 6.54 -1.69 -9.38
CA LYS A 18 5.89 -1.73 -10.71
C LYS A 18 4.49 -1.12 -10.69
N SER A 19 3.86 -1.04 -9.51
CA SER A 19 2.56 -0.40 -9.38
C SER A 19 2.66 1.08 -9.72
N LYS A 20 1.70 1.57 -10.51
CA LYS A 20 1.52 3.01 -10.76
C LYS A 20 0.73 3.69 -9.65
N VAL A 21 0.06 2.91 -8.80
CA VAL A 21 -0.90 3.39 -7.81
C VAL A 21 -0.26 3.51 -6.43
N PHE A 22 0.58 2.53 -6.07
CA PHE A 22 1.25 2.44 -4.78
C PHE A 22 2.76 2.44 -4.93
N SER A 23 3.44 2.79 -3.85
CA SER A 23 4.89 2.80 -3.67
C SER A 23 5.30 1.92 -2.50
N ILE A 24 6.59 1.56 -2.39
CA ILE A 24 7.05 0.75 -1.24
C ILE A 24 6.76 1.41 0.10
N ASN A 25 6.70 2.75 0.13
CA ASN A 25 6.50 3.50 1.37
C ASN A 25 5.05 3.45 1.85
N ASP A 26 4.12 3.00 1.00
CA ASP A 26 2.73 2.78 1.39
C ASP A 26 2.56 1.47 2.18
N PHE A 27 3.63 0.67 2.30
CA PHE A 27 3.60 -0.62 2.98
C PHE A 27 4.61 -0.72 4.12
N LYS A 28 4.28 -1.54 5.10
CA LYS A 28 5.18 -2.04 6.13
C LYS A 28 5.55 -3.47 5.76
N PHE A 29 6.86 -3.75 5.76
CA PHE A 29 7.38 -5.07 5.43
C PHE A 29 7.99 -5.72 6.66
N GLU A 30 7.58 -6.94 6.93
CA GLU A 30 8.15 -7.78 7.98
C GLU A 30 8.67 -9.06 7.35
N PHE A 31 9.92 -9.41 7.66
CA PHE A 31 10.60 -10.60 7.16
C PHE A 31 11.14 -11.40 8.34
N PRO A 32 10.32 -12.31 8.91
CA PRO A 32 10.69 -13.10 10.08
C PRO A 32 11.94 -13.96 9.85
N ASP A 33 12.66 -14.24 10.92
CA ASP A 33 13.82 -15.13 10.93
C ASP A 33 13.54 -16.54 11.49
N ASP A 34 12.31 -16.77 11.96
CA ASP A 34 11.79 -18.08 12.32
C ASP A 34 10.29 -18.23 11.98
N GLY A 35 9.79 -19.46 12.12
CA GLY A 35 8.38 -19.78 11.84
C GLY A 35 8.08 -20.11 10.38
N ASN A 36 6.79 -20.05 10.05
CA ASN A 36 6.25 -20.45 8.75
C ASN A 36 6.01 -19.25 7.82
N VAL A 37 6.12 -18.02 8.32
CA VAL A 37 5.88 -16.79 7.55
C VAL A 37 7.19 -16.35 6.90
N LEU A 38 7.20 -16.28 5.58
CA LEU A 38 8.37 -15.87 4.80
C LEU A 38 8.40 -14.36 4.56
N ALA A 39 7.25 -13.74 4.39
CA ALA A 39 7.10 -12.30 4.21
C ALA A 39 5.69 -11.85 4.62
N SER A 40 5.61 -10.70 5.27
CA SER A 40 4.36 -10.00 5.56
C SER A 40 4.42 -8.57 5.08
N ILE A 41 3.42 -8.18 4.29
CA ILE A 41 3.31 -6.87 3.66
C ILE A 41 1.99 -6.27 4.13
N HIS A 42 2.02 -5.20 4.92
CA HIS A 42 0.84 -4.53 5.43
C HIS A 42 0.67 -3.18 4.78
N PHE A 43 -0.52 -2.83 4.32
CA PHE A 43 -0.80 -1.48 3.84
C PHE A 43 -0.87 -0.51 5.02
N ARG A 44 -0.05 0.54 5.01
CA ARG A 44 0.11 1.41 6.19
C ARG A 44 -1.14 2.18 6.55
N ALA A 45 -1.89 2.67 5.55
CA ALA A 45 -3.11 3.43 5.82
C ALA A 45 -4.16 2.58 6.54
N LEU A 46 -4.17 1.26 6.28
CA LEU A 46 -5.14 0.29 6.79
C LEU A 46 -4.42 -1.06 7.00
N PRO A 47 -3.82 -1.29 8.18
CA PRO A 47 -3.04 -2.50 8.47
C PRO A 47 -3.81 -3.81 8.32
N ASN A 48 -5.16 -3.75 8.37
CA ASN A 48 -6.05 -4.88 8.11
C ASN A 48 -5.91 -5.43 6.68
N TYR A 49 -5.40 -4.62 5.75
CA TYR A 49 -4.98 -5.07 4.44
C TYR A 49 -3.54 -5.56 4.47
N SER A 50 -3.38 -6.83 4.16
CA SER A 50 -2.13 -7.56 4.30
C SER A 50 -1.97 -8.56 3.18
N PHE A 51 -0.72 -8.78 2.79
CA PHE A 51 -0.31 -9.87 1.93
C PHE A 51 0.79 -10.65 2.63
N ASN A 52 0.53 -11.93 2.91
CA ASN A 52 1.49 -12.82 3.56
C ASN A 52 1.90 -13.93 2.60
N ILE A 53 3.18 -14.29 2.63
CA ILE A 53 3.72 -15.51 2.01
C ILE A 53 4.10 -16.45 3.14
N GLU A 54 3.54 -17.66 3.14
CA GLU A 54 3.71 -18.64 4.22
C GLU A 54 4.01 -20.04 3.68
N GLU A 55 4.80 -20.82 4.41
CA GLU A 55 4.93 -22.26 4.23
C GLU A 55 3.89 -22.99 5.10
N ASN A 56 2.95 -23.68 4.46
CA ASN A 56 1.97 -24.50 5.16
C ASN A 56 2.27 -25.99 4.96
N THR A 57 1.76 -26.83 5.85
CA THR A 57 1.80 -28.30 5.68
C THR A 57 0.40 -28.80 5.41
N VAL A 58 0.17 -29.26 4.18
CA VAL A 58 -1.11 -29.83 3.77
C VAL A 58 -0.99 -31.35 3.81
N SER A 59 -1.97 -32.02 4.41
CA SER A 59 -2.09 -33.47 4.27
C SER A 59 -2.88 -33.79 3.01
N ASN A 60 -2.35 -34.62 2.11
CA ASN A 60 -3.08 -35.12 0.95
C ASN A 60 -4.21 -36.06 1.41
N GLY A 61 -5.39 -35.48 1.68
CA GLY A 61 -6.56 -36.17 2.20
C GLY A 61 -7.65 -36.35 1.15
N ILE A 62 -7.40 -37.13 0.09
CA ILE A 62 -8.48 -37.53 -0.85
C ILE A 62 -9.27 -38.74 -0.30
N TYR A 63 -8.87 -39.35 0.83
CA TYR A 63 -9.60 -40.48 1.45
C TYR A 63 -9.56 -40.45 2.98
N ASP A 64 -10.00 -39.36 3.63
CA ASP A 64 -9.97 -39.28 5.10
C ASP A 64 -11.21 -39.92 5.79
N PHE A 65 -11.65 -41.09 5.30
CA PHE A 65 -12.61 -41.93 6.03
C PHE A 65 -12.27 -43.42 6.10
N ALA A 66 -11.11 -43.85 5.61
CA ALA A 66 -10.65 -45.21 5.85
C ALA A 66 -9.11 -45.33 5.83
N ASN A 67 -8.59 -45.83 6.95
CA ASN A 67 -7.27 -46.44 7.14
C ASN A 67 -6.06 -45.56 7.54
N THR A 68 -5.73 -45.73 8.82
CA THR A 68 -4.37 -45.89 9.39
C THR A 68 -3.49 -44.65 9.54
N LEU A 69 -3.26 -44.31 10.82
CA LEU A 69 -2.33 -43.33 11.41
C LEU A 69 -0.83 -43.48 11.03
N ALA A 70 -0.46 -44.29 10.04
CA ALA A 70 0.94 -44.68 9.84
C ALA A 70 1.69 -43.93 8.73
N ASN A 71 1.02 -43.39 7.70
CA ASN A 71 1.69 -42.73 6.57
C ASN A 71 0.89 -41.53 6.06
N LYS A 72 0.72 -40.49 6.89
CA LYS A 72 0.32 -39.17 6.37
C LYS A 72 1.57 -38.54 5.76
N GLU A 73 1.69 -38.58 4.44
CA GLU A 73 2.66 -37.74 3.73
C GLU A 73 2.17 -36.29 3.84
N TYR A 74 2.89 -35.51 4.63
CA TYR A 74 2.67 -34.07 4.75
C TYR A 74 3.48 -33.40 3.65
N GLU A 75 2.80 -32.72 2.75
CA GLU A 75 3.44 -31.92 1.72
C GLU A 75 3.57 -30.49 2.23
N LYS A 76 4.79 -29.94 2.15
CA LYS A 76 5.01 -28.52 2.39
C LYS A 76 4.57 -27.77 1.15
N VAL A 77 3.61 -26.86 1.31
CA VAL A 77 3.05 -26.06 0.23
C VAL A 77 3.29 -24.59 0.54
N LEU A 78 3.69 -23.81 -0.46
CA LEU A 78 3.74 -22.36 -0.33
C LEU A 78 2.35 -21.79 -0.57
N GLN A 79 1.93 -20.87 0.29
CA GLN A 79 0.65 -20.20 0.16
C GLN A 79 0.79 -18.69 0.28
N THR A 80 -0.11 -17.96 -0.37
CA THR A 80 -0.35 -16.54 -0.12
C THR A 80 -1.64 -16.37 0.66
N ILE A 81 -1.65 -15.44 1.60
CA ILE A 81 -2.86 -14.98 2.29
C ILE A 81 -3.04 -13.50 1.96
N GLU A 82 -4.13 -13.18 1.26
CA GLU A 82 -4.36 -11.90 0.61
C GLU A 82 -5.57 -11.21 1.23
N LYS A 83 -5.39 -9.97 1.71
CA LYS A 83 -6.42 -9.10 2.29
C LYS A 83 -6.24 -7.68 1.72
N PRO A 84 -7.19 -7.13 0.95
CA PRO A 84 -8.36 -7.83 0.42
C PRO A 84 -7.92 -8.92 -0.57
N GLY A 85 -8.74 -9.95 -0.74
CA GLY A 85 -8.63 -10.89 -1.83
C GLY A 85 -9.36 -10.39 -3.08
N LYS A 86 -9.39 -11.21 -4.14
CA LYS A 86 -10.06 -10.86 -5.40
C LYS A 86 -11.58 -10.90 -5.26
N ASP A 87 -12.09 -12.04 -4.77
CA ASP A 87 -13.53 -12.30 -4.68
C ASP A 87 -14.01 -12.39 -3.21
N LYS A 88 -13.08 -12.36 -2.24
CA LYS A 88 -13.32 -12.49 -0.79
C LYS A 88 -12.44 -11.51 -0.01
N ASN A 89 -12.85 -11.14 1.19
CA ASN A 89 -12.04 -10.29 2.09
C ASN A 89 -10.70 -10.94 2.48
N ILE A 90 -10.66 -12.28 2.51
CA ILE A 90 -9.45 -13.07 2.74
C ILE A 90 -9.42 -14.17 1.68
N GLU A 91 -8.36 -14.19 0.88
CA GLU A 91 -8.10 -15.20 -0.14
C GLU A 91 -6.82 -15.95 0.19
N ILE A 92 -6.85 -17.27 0.05
CA ILE A 92 -5.69 -18.14 0.31
C ILE A 92 -5.43 -18.92 -0.96
N ASN A 93 -4.25 -18.70 -1.55
CA ASN A 93 -3.84 -19.34 -2.80
C ASN A 93 -2.59 -20.17 -2.55
N ASN A 94 -2.55 -21.39 -3.07
CA ASN A 94 -1.36 -22.24 -3.03
C ASN A 94 -0.54 -22.06 -4.32
N HIS A 95 0.78 -22.14 -4.20
CA HIS A 95 1.74 -21.88 -5.28
C HIS A 95 2.80 -22.97 -5.30
N GLU A 96 3.37 -23.25 -6.48
CA GLU A 96 4.42 -24.25 -6.64
C GLU A 96 5.76 -23.74 -6.11
N ASN A 97 5.99 -22.43 -6.18
CA ASN A 97 7.24 -21.81 -5.81
C ASN A 97 7.06 -20.37 -5.32
N ILE A 98 8.11 -19.82 -4.72
CA ILE A 98 8.09 -18.47 -4.14
C ILE A 98 8.01 -17.36 -5.19
N ASP A 99 8.44 -17.62 -6.43
CA ASP A 99 8.37 -16.62 -7.49
C ASP A 99 6.91 -16.37 -7.90
N GLU A 100 6.10 -17.41 -7.99
CA GLU A 100 4.65 -17.31 -8.19
C GLU A 100 3.97 -16.51 -7.05
N CYS A 101 4.32 -16.77 -5.79
CA CYS A 101 3.83 -15.97 -4.66
C CYS A 101 4.20 -14.48 -4.78
N ILE A 102 5.36 -14.17 -5.37
CA ILE A 102 5.80 -12.79 -5.54
C ILE A 102 5.04 -12.13 -6.68
N GLU A 103 4.80 -12.84 -7.77
CA GLU A 103 4.05 -12.33 -8.93
C GLU A 103 2.61 -11.95 -8.58
N THR A 104 1.96 -12.67 -7.65
CA THR A 104 0.59 -12.35 -7.22
C THR A 104 0.47 -11.04 -6.45
N ILE A 105 1.57 -10.48 -5.93
CA ILE A 105 1.58 -9.16 -5.29
C ILE A 105 1.01 -8.11 -6.23
N TYR A 106 1.37 -8.15 -7.52
CA TYR A 106 0.87 -7.15 -8.47
C TYR A 106 -0.66 -7.21 -8.62
N SER A 107 -1.22 -8.41 -8.69
CA SER A 107 -2.68 -8.61 -8.72
C SER A 107 -3.35 -8.16 -7.43
N TRP A 108 -2.77 -8.49 -6.28
CA TRP A 108 -3.25 -8.03 -4.97
C TRP A 108 -3.28 -6.50 -4.88
N LEU A 109 -2.28 -5.80 -5.42
CA LEU A 109 -2.29 -4.33 -5.47
C LEU A 109 -3.45 -3.77 -6.30
N ILE A 110 -3.91 -4.47 -7.35
CA ILE A 110 -5.09 -4.07 -8.12
C ILE A 110 -6.34 -4.23 -7.24
N TYR A 111 -6.48 -5.37 -6.55
CA TYR A 111 -7.63 -5.62 -5.67
C TYR A 111 -7.66 -4.65 -4.49
N LEU A 112 -6.50 -4.32 -3.93
CA LEU A 112 -6.36 -3.29 -2.91
C LEU A 112 -6.83 -1.92 -3.41
N ASP A 113 -6.42 -1.52 -4.61
CA ASP A 113 -6.87 -0.25 -5.21
C ASP A 113 -8.39 -0.25 -5.48
N GLU A 114 -8.95 -1.35 -5.94
CA GLU A 114 -10.39 -1.50 -6.17
C GLU A 114 -11.19 -1.48 -4.85
N ASP A 115 -10.72 -2.20 -3.83
CA ASP A 115 -11.40 -2.26 -2.52
C ASP A 115 -11.35 -0.90 -1.82
N LEU A 116 -10.20 -0.22 -1.82
CA LEU A 116 -10.05 1.15 -1.30
C LEU A 116 -10.99 2.18 -1.95
N LYS A 117 -11.38 1.95 -3.21
CA LYS A 117 -12.33 2.82 -3.94
C LYS A 117 -13.78 2.49 -3.61
N ASN A 118 -14.08 1.23 -3.29
CA ASN A 118 -15.44 0.68 -3.29
C ASN A 118 -16.01 0.40 -1.90
N ASN A 119 -15.19 0.12 -0.89
CA ASN A 119 -15.68 -0.22 0.43
C ASN A 119 -14.89 0.41 1.57
N ILE A 120 -15.64 0.63 2.63
CA ILE A 120 -15.37 1.42 3.81
C ILE A 120 -15.99 0.58 4.94
N GLU A 121 -15.18 0.11 5.89
CA GLU A 121 -15.55 -0.04 7.31
C GLU A 121 -14.37 -0.60 8.16
N PHE A 122 -13.91 0.24 9.09
CA PHE A 122 -13.37 -0.04 10.45
C PHE A 122 -11.89 -0.35 10.77
N ASP A 123 -11.56 0.20 11.96
CA ASP A 123 -10.52 0.05 12.99
C ASP A 123 -9.06 -0.18 12.61
N ILE A 124 -8.20 0.74 13.09
CA ILE A 124 -6.75 0.77 12.90
C ILE A 124 -6.07 0.85 14.26
N ASP A 125 -5.23 -0.12 14.56
CA ASP A 125 -4.13 -0.01 15.52
C ASP A 125 -2.78 -0.34 14.84
N ASP A 126 -1.81 0.53 15.13
CA ASP A 126 -0.35 0.35 15.30
C ASP A 126 0.71 0.27 14.15
N ILE A 127 1.59 1.30 14.16
CA ILE A 127 3.09 1.32 14.16
C ILE A 127 3.91 1.80 12.92
N ALA A 128 4.64 2.89 13.20
CA ALA A 128 6.03 3.35 12.97
C ALA A 128 6.65 3.83 11.63
N ASP A 129 7.28 5.01 11.79
CA ASP A 129 8.19 5.85 10.95
C ASP A 129 7.58 6.77 9.87
N ILE A 130 6.25 6.78 9.75
CA ILE A 130 5.42 7.89 9.23
C ILE A 130 4.60 8.51 10.40
N GLU A 131 4.81 8.02 11.61
CA GLU A 131 3.98 8.24 12.80
C GLU A 131 3.56 9.69 13.03
N ASP A 132 4.45 10.68 12.93
CA ASP A 132 4.07 12.07 13.17
C ASP A 132 3.02 12.60 12.16
N PHE A 133 3.08 12.15 10.91
CA PHE A 133 2.09 12.53 9.90
C PHE A 133 0.82 11.68 10.02
N GLU A 134 0.96 10.40 10.32
CA GLU A 134 -0.16 9.49 10.61
C GLU A 134 -0.96 9.93 11.84
N ILE A 135 -0.28 10.31 12.93
CA ILE A 135 -0.88 10.88 14.14
C ILE A 135 -1.62 12.15 13.79
N LYS A 136 -1.01 13.09 13.04
CA LYS A 136 -1.69 14.31 12.59
C LYS A 136 -2.91 14.03 11.72
N LEU A 137 -2.86 13.01 10.85
CA LEU A 137 -4.00 12.62 10.04
C LEU A 137 -5.10 11.98 10.89
N ASN A 138 -4.75 11.11 11.84
CA ASN A 138 -5.67 10.46 12.78
C ASN A 138 -6.35 11.47 13.71
N GLU A 139 -5.61 12.48 14.18
CA GLU A 139 -6.15 13.58 14.98
C GLU A 139 -7.10 14.47 14.16
N LYS A 140 -6.80 14.69 12.87
CA LYS A 140 -7.55 15.61 12.01
C LYS A 140 -8.78 14.97 11.38
N PHE A 141 -8.68 13.71 11.00
CA PHE A 141 -9.75 12.94 10.37
C PHE A 141 -10.04 11.72 11.22
N THR A 142 -11.00 11.85 12.13
CA THR A 142 -11.45 10.74 12.99
C THR A 142 -12.31 9.73 12.26
N ASN A 143 -12.75 10.06 11.03
CA ASN A 143 -13.52 9.18 10.18
C ASN A 143 -12.69 8.80 8.94
N ASP A 144 -12.22 7.55 8.92
CA ASP A 144 -11.36 6.99 7.87
C ASP A 144 -12.02 6.93 6.49
N THR A 145 -13.33 7.13 6.47
CA THR A 145 -14.21 6.88 5.34
C THR A 145 -14.80 8.16 4.78
N GLU A 146 -14.52 9.28 5.45
CA GLU A 146 -15.01 10.59 5.07
C GLU A 146 -14.49 10.92 3.68
N LYS A 147 -15.40 11.15 2.72
CA LYS A 147 -15.04 11.64 1.38
C LYS A 147 -15.00 13.16 1.37
N PHE A 148 -14.26 13.73 0.43
CA PHE A 148 -14.29 15.16 0.19
C PHE A 148 -15.68 15.60 -0.27
N THR A 149 -16.18 16.68 0.32
CA THR A 149 -17.34 17.44 -0.17
C THR A 149 -17.00 18.15 -1.48
N GLU A 150 -18.00 18.54 -2.26
CA GLU A 150 -17.74 19.26 -3.52
C GLU A 150 -17.00 20.60 -3.31
N SER A 151 -17.30 21.32 -2.22
CA SER A 151 -16.55 22.53 -1.86
C SER A 151 -15.08 22.25 -1.57
N GLU A 152 -14.80 21.17 -0.84
CA GLU A 152 -13.44 20.74 -0.51
C GLU A 152 -12.67 20.27 -1.74
N LYS A 153 -13.33 19.54 -2.65
CA LYS A 153 -12.74 19.12 -3.92
C LYS A 153 -12.35 20.32 -4.77
N VAL A 154 -13.22 21.33 -4.87
CA VAL A 154 -12.93 22.57 -5.60
C VAL A 154 -11.77 23.31 -4.95
N GLU A 155 -11.76 23.43 -3.62
CA GLU A 155 -10.69 24.09 -2.89
C GLU A 155 -9.33 23.38 -3.08
N LEU A 156 -9.29 22.06 -2.92
CA LEU A 156 -8.06 21.27 -3.13
C LEU A 156 -7.62 21.27 -4.58
N THR A 157 -8.54 21.19 -5.53
CA THR A 157 -8.21 21.29 -6.96
C THR A 157 -7.54 22.63 -7.27
N ASN A 158 -8.10 23.74 -6.79
CA ASN A 158 -7.52 25.07 -6.98
C ASN A 158 -6.12 25.18 -6.34
N ARG A 159 -5.96 24.66 -5.11
CA ARG A 159 -4.67 24.62 -4.40
C ARG A 159 -3.63 23.77 -5.17
N LEU A 160 -4.02 22.60 -5.67
CA LEU A 160 -3.14 21.72 -6.46
C LEU A 160 -2.78 22.33 -7.82
N GLU A 161 -3.70 23.07 -8.46
CA GLU A 161 -3.41 23.81 -9.69
C GLU A 161 -2.45 24.98 -9.44
N GLU A 162 -2.56 25.67 -8.31
CA GLU A 162 -1.60 26.70 -7.93
C GLU A 162 -0.20 26.10 -7.72
N LEU A 163 -0.12 24.96 -7.03
CA LEU A 163 1.13 24.21 -6.87
C LEU A 163 1.71 23.79 -8.22
N GLN A 164 0.87 23.24 -9.11
CA GLN A 164 1.29 22.85 -10.46
C GLN A 164 1.88 24.04 -11.23
N LYS A 165 1.19 25.19 -11.23
CA LYS A 165 1.67 26.42 -11.90
C LYS A 165 2.99 26.93 -11.32
N ARG A 166 3.25 26.73 -10.02
CA ARG A 166 4.53 27.09 -9.39
C ARG A 166 5.64 26.14 -9.84
N ILE A 167 5.37 24.84 -9.88
CA ILE A 167 6.33 23.83 -10.38
C ILE A 167 6.65 24.06 -11.86
N GLU A 168 5.66 24.41 -12.68
CA GLU A 168 5.85 24.73 -14.10
C GLU A 168 6.72 25.99 -14.32
N LYS A 169 6.75 26.92 -13.35
CA LYS A 169 7.61 28.11 -13.39
C LYS A 169 9.04 27.83 -12.94
N LEU A 170 9.27 26.75 -12.20
CA LEU A 170 10.60 26.25 -11.86
C LEU A 170 11.12 25.47 -13.08
N GLU A 171 12.40 25.65 -13.44
CA GLU A 171 12.98 25.16 -14.70
C GLU A 171 12.55 23.72 -15.06
N GLU A 172 12.30 23.46 -16.37
CA GLU A 172 11.88 22.16 -16.88
C GLU A 172 12.94 21.08 -16.59
N SER A 173 12.75 20.36 -15.50
CA SER A 173 13.52 19.17 -15.15
C SER A 173 12.65 17.91 -15.27
N SER A 174 13.28 16.74 -15.39
CA SER A 174 12.59 15.45 -15.28
C SER A 174 11.82 15.32 -13.95
N SER A 175 12.32 15.97 -12.89
CA SER A 175 11.67 16.05 -11.59
C SER A 175 10.41 16.90 -11.63
N SER A 176 10.41 18.04 -12.33
CA SER A 176 9.24 18.90 -12.50
C SER A 176 8.11 18.13 -13.19
N LYS A 177 8.43 17.34 -14.23
CA LYS A 177 7.45 16.48 -14.94
C LYS A 177 6.83 15.42 -14.01
N LYS A 178 7.65 14.74 -13.21
CA LYS A 178 7.16 13.72 -12.26
C LYS A 178 6.28 14.34 -11.16
N SER A 179 6.62 15.53 -10.69
CA SER A 179 5.80 16.25 -9.70
C SER A 179 4.45 16.68 -10.28
N ILE A 180 4.43 17.16 -11.53
CA ILE A 180 3.18 17.53 -12.23
C ILE A 180 2.28 16.30 -12.38
N GLU A 181 2.84 15.16 -12.80
CA GLU A 181 2.09 13.90 -12.92
C GLU A 181 1.46 13.48 -11.58
N ILE A 182 2.20 13.61 -10.47
CA ILE A 182 1.68 13.31 -9.13
C ILE A 182 0.51 14.25 -8.77
N LEU A 183 0.61 15.55 -9.09
CA LEU A 183 -0.47 16.51 -8.83
C LEU A 183 -1.71 16.19 -9.68
N GLU A 184 -1.55 15.80 -10.93
CA GLU A 184 -2.64 15.42 -11.81
C GLU A 184 -3.34 14.13 -11.36
N GLN A 185 -2.57 13.10 -11.01
CA GLN A 185 -3.10 11.88 -10.42
C GLN A 185 -3.88 12.17 -9.12
N SER A 186 -3.30 12.99 -8.25
CA SER A 186 -3.92 13.38 -6.98
C SER A 186 -5.25 14.12 -7.17
N LYS A 187 -5.34 15.04 -8.16
CA LYS A 187 -6.60 15.70 -8.52
C LYS A 187 -7.70 14.72 -8.93
N ASN A 188 -7.36 13.71 -9.72
CA ASN A 188 -8.32 12.70 -10.16
C ASN A 188 -8.81 11.82 -9.00
N GLU A 189 -7.95 11.55 -8.02
CA GLU A 189 -8.27 10.72 -6.86
C GLU A 189 -9.19 11.42 -5.85
N LEU A 190 -9.29 12.76 -5.84
CA LEU A 190 -10.21 13.51 -4.96
C LEU A 190 -11.68 13.06 -5.11
N GLN A 191 -12.04 12.49 -6.26
CA GLN A 191 -13.40 12.06 -6.56
C GLN A 191 -13.76 10.71 -5.94
N THR A 192 -12.76 9.86 -5.70
CA THR A 192 -12.96 8.44 -5.39
C THR A 192 -12.44 8.08 -4.01
N TYR A 193 -11.31 8.66 -3.60
CA TYR A 193 -10.63 8.30 -2.36
C TYR A 193 -11.21 9.02 -1.12
N PRO A 194 -11.29 8.34 0.03
CA PRO A 194 -11.50 8.99 1.33
C PRO A 194 -10.37 9.97 1.66
N LYS A 195 -10.68 10.98 2.48
CA LYS A 195 -9.77 12.07 2.88
C LYS A 195 -8.43 11.54 3.39
N LYS A 196 -8.49 10.64 4.38
CA LYS A 196 -7.30 10.08 5.04
C LYS A 196 -6.39 9.31 4.08
N SER A 197 -6.97 8.39 3.32
CA SER A 197 -6.25 7.60 2.31
C SER A 197 -5.65 8.48 1.22
N TRP A 198 -6.39 9.49 0.77
CA TRP A 198 -5.91 10.45 -0.22
C TRP A 198 -4.69 11.23 0.31
N TRP A 199 -4.78 11.79 1.51
CA TRP A 199 -3.68 12.56 2.11
C TRP A 199 -2.42 11.71 2.31
N LEU A 200 -2.57 10.47 2.76
CA LEU A 200 -1.44 9.57 2.94
C LEU A 200 -0.77 9.21 1.61
N LYS A 201 -1.56 8.77 0.62
CA LYS A 201 -1.05 8.44 -0.73
C LYS A 201 -0.35 9.64 -1.35
N PHE A 202 -0.95 10.82 -1.22
CA PHE A 202 -0.40 12.04 -1.77
C PHE A 202 0.92 12.45 -1.10
N TYR A 203 0.99 12.37 0.23
CA TYR A 203 2.21 12.63 0.99
C TYR A 203 3.34 11.64 0.63
N ASN A 204 3.04 10.36 0.49
CA ASN A 204 4.03 9.34 0.16
C ASN A 204 4.57 9.47 -1.27
N ARG A 205 3.69 9.72 -2.25
CA ARG A 205 4.11 9.96 -3.63
C ARG A 205 5.02 11.17 -3.75
N THR A 206 4.68 12.25 -3.05
CA THR A 206 5.48 13.47 -3.11
C THR A 206 6.83 13.33 -2.41
N ARG A 207 6.91 12.51 -1.35
CA ARG A 207 8.18 12.07 -0.76
C ARG A 207 9.03 11.23 -1.73
N SER A 208 8.42 10.46 -2.64
CA SER A 208 9.16 9.67 -3.65
C SER A 208 9.85 10.53 -4.73
N VAL A 209 9.55 11.82 -4.79
CA VAL A 209 10.22 12.81 -5.65
C VAL A 209 11.57 13.27 -5.06
N LYS A 210 11.91 12.83 -3.82
CA LYS A 210 13.10 13.21 -3.02
C LYS A 210 14.48 13.14 -3.66
N ASN A 211 14.68 12.54 -4.84
CA ASN A 211 16.01 12.42 -5.41
C ASN A 211 16.56 13.73 -6.02
N VAL A 212 15.86 14.87 -5.92
CA VAL A 212 16.39 16.21 -6.20
C VAL A 212 15.95 17.17 -5.08
N LEU A 213 16.91 17.62 -4.27
CA LEU A 213 16.73 18.09 -2.88
C LEU A 213 15.93 19.39 -2.67
N GLU A 214 15.74 20.24 -3.68
CA GLU A 214 15.13 21.58 -3.47
C GLU A 214 13.61 21.59 -3.64
N LEU A 215 13.11 21.08 -4.78
CA LEU A 215 11.67 20.96 -5.06
C LEU A 215 10.94 20.06 -4.06
N SER A 216 11.60 19.00 -3.57
CA SER A 216 10.98 18.04 -2.66
C SER A 216 10.67 18.64 -1.29
N ASN A 217 11.56 19.48 -0.74
CA ASN A 217 11.34 20.11 0.56
C ASN A 217 10.28 21.21 0.46
N GLU A 218 10.29 21.99 -0.62
CA GLU A 218 9.27 23.02 -0.86
C GLU A 218 7.87 22.41 -1.01
N LEU A 219 7.76 21.32 -1.80
CA LEU A 219 6.51 20.60 -1.97
C LEU A 219 6.02 20.00 -0.65
N GLN A 220 6.90 19.35 0.12
CA GLN A 220 6.54 18.80 1.44
C GLN A 220 6.01 19.87 2.40
N ASN A 221 6.67 21.03 2.48
CA ASN A 221 6.21 22.14 3.31
C ASN A 221 4.86 22.69 2.85
N GLN A 222 4.66 22.81 1.53
CA GLN A 222 3.40 23.24 0.96
C GLN A 222 2.29 22.24 1.26
N PHE A 223 2.53 20.93 1.23
CA PHE A 223 1.53 19.93 1.61
C PHE A 223 1.14 20.00 3.07
N MET A 224 2.12 20.11 3.98
CA MET A 224 1.83 20.28 5.39
C MET A 224 0.99 21.53 5.63
N THR A 225 1.33 22.63 4.95
CA THR A 225 0.55 23.87 5.00
C THR A 225 -0.87 23.69 4.44
N LEU A 226 -1.02 22.93 3.35
CA LEU A 226 -2.34 22.65 2.78
C LEU A 226 -3.19 21.83 3.74
N LEU A 227 -2.62 20.78 4.34
CA LEU A 227 -3.29 19.95 5.34
C LEU A 227 -3.68 20.77 6.57
N GLU A 228 -2.77 21.57 7.12
CA GLU A 228 -3.03 22.40 8.32
C GLU A 228 -4.19 23.39 8.08
N ASN A 229 -4.25 23.99 6.90
CA ASN A 229 -5.29 24.96 6.52
C ASN A 229 -6.54 24.34 5.91
N PHE A 230 -6.63 23.02 5.85
CA PHE A 230 -7.81 22.30 5.40
C PHE A 230 -8.79 22.17 6.57
N LYS A 231 -10.06 22.52 6.40
CA LYS A 231 -11.08 22.49 7.47
C LYS A 231 -12.05 21.35 7.25
#